data_AF-A0A846T935-F1
#
_entry.id   AF-A0A846T935-F1
#
_cell.length_a   1.000
_cell.length_b   1.000
_cell.length_c   1.000
_cell.angle_alpha   90.00
_cell.angle_beta   90.00
_cell.angle_gamma   90.00
#
_symmetry.space_group_name_H-M   'P 1'
#
loop_
_entity.id
_entity.type
_entity.pdbx_description
1 polymer ?
#
loop_
_entity_poly.entity_id
_entity_poly.type
_entity_poly.pdbx_seq_one_letter_code
_entity_poly.pdbx_strand_id
1 'polypeptide(L)' 'MRVNIENVDGQLIRKTLVEVSAVLAKANEKEISCHEVSPSGYGIYWRLLDEDIAIDGLLGITHTPAQWKESA' A
#
# COMPACT_ATOMS: atom_id res chain seq x y z
N MET A 1 5.24 -9.44 12.09
CA MET A 1 6.00 -9.67 10.84
C MET A 1 6.32 -8.30 10.20
N ARG A 2 7.47 -8.12 9.56
CA ARG A 2 7.87 -6.86 8.91
C ARG A 2 8.02 -7.12 7.41
N VAL A 3 7.49 -6.22 6.57
CA VAL A 3 7.64 -6.28 5.11
C VAL A 3 8.61 -5.19 4.64
N ASN A 4 9.43 -5.56 3.65
CA ASN A 4 10.32 -4.64 2.95
C ASN A 4 9.69 -4.38 1.58
N ILE A 5 9.47 -3.13 1.23
CA ILE A 5 8.85 -2.73 -0.04
C ILE A 5 9.82 -1.78 -0.74
N GLU A 6 10.20 -2.07 -1.99
CA GLU A 6 11.05 -1.19 -2.80
C GLU A 6 10.18 -0.41 -3.78
N ASN A 7 10.31 0.93 -3.76
CA ASN A 7 9.61 1.80 -4.72
C ASN A 7 10.45 2.00 -6.00
N VAL A 8 9.83 2.53 -7.05
CA VAL A 8 10.44 2.82 -8.38
C VAL A 8 11.67 3.74 -8.28
N ASP A 9 11.74 4.58 -7.23
CA ASP A 9 12.88 5.47 -6.95
C ASP A 9 14.04 4.77 -6.22
N GLY A 10 13.95 3.45 -6.01
CA GLY A 10 14.95 2.68 -5.24
C GLY A 10 14.90 2.93 -3.73
N GLN A 11 13.86 3.58 -3.22
CA GLN A 11 13.66 3.76 -1.79
C GLN A 11 13.04 2.51 -1.16
N LEU A 12 13.74 1.95 -0.17
CA LEU A 12 13.25 0.86 0.65
C LEU A 12 12.33 1.41 1.76
N ILE A 13 11.04 1.14 1.64
CA ILE A 13 10.04 1.47 2.65
C ILE A 13 9.87 0.26 3.56
N ARG A 14 10.04 0.48 4.87
CA ARG A 14 9.83 -0.55 5.88
C ARG A 14 8.66 -0.18 6.76
N LYS A 15 7.58 -0.95 6.64
CA LYS A 15 6.35 -0.76 7.41
C LYS A 15 5.94 -2.06 8.09
N THR A 16 5.27 -1.95 9.23
CA THR A 16 4.64 -3.12 9.84
C THR A 16 3.28 -3.34 9.18
N LEU A 17 2.90 -4.60 8.93
CA LEU A 17 1.63 -4.89 8.24
C LEU A 17 0.41 -4.33 8.99
N VAL A 18 0.51 -4.24 10.32
CA VAL A 18 -0.51 -3.65 11.21
C VAL A 18 -0.78 -2.19 10.88
N GLU A 19 0.25 -1.44 10.46
CA GLU A 19 0.11 -0.04 10.06
C GLU A 19 -0.44 0.10 8.64
N VAL A 20 -0.34 -0.95 7.83
CA VAL A 20 -0.77 -0.92 6.42
C VAL A 20 -2.25 -1.29 6.30
N SER A 21 -2.66 -2.43 6.85
CA SER A 21 -4.06 -2.86 6.85
C SER A 21 -4.29 -3.91 7.92
N ALA A 22 -5.48 -3.87 8.53
CA ALA A 22 -5.91 -4.90 9.47
C ALA A 22 -6.04 -6.29 8.81
N VAL A 23 -6.28 -6.35 7.50
CA VAL A 23 -6.34 -7.59 6.71
C VAL A 23 -4.93 -8.18 6.60
N LEU A 24 -3.97 -7.36 6.14
CA LEU A 24 -2.57 -7.72 6.03
C LEU A 24 -1.94 -8.08 7.38
N ALA A 25 -2.38 -7.45 8.47
CA ALA A 25 -1.93 -7.76 9.82
C ALA A 25 -2.24 -9.20 10.25
N LYS A 26 -3.30 -9.80 9.71
CA LYS A 26 -3.75 -11.17 10.01
C LYS A 26 -3.33 -12.18 8.96
N ALA A 27 -2.77 -11.71 7.84
CA ALA A 27 -2.37 -12.54 6.73
C ALA A 27 -1.17 -13.43 7.07
N ASN A 28 -1.12 -14.61 6.46
CA ASN A 28 0.01 -15.53 6.58
C ASN A 28 1.12 -15.21 5.55
N GLU A 29 2.28 -15.85 5.70
CA GLU A 29 3.44 -15.62 4.83
C GLU A 29 3.14 -15.84 3.35
N LYS A 30 2.33 -16.86 3.03
CA LYS A 30 1.97 -17.18 1.65
C LYS A 30 1.11 -16.07 1.03
N GLU A 31 0.11 -15.60 1.76
CA GLU A 31 -0.74 -14.47 1.37
C GLU A 31 0.10 -13.22 1.15
N ILE A 32 0.95 -12.87 2.10
CA ILE A 32 1.80 -11.67 2.04
C ILE A 32 2.78 -11.74 0.85
N SER A 33 3.36 -12.92 0.59
CA SER A 33 4.31 -13.12 -0.51
C SER A 33 3.63 -13.06 -1.90
N CYS A 34 2.32 -13.31 -1.97
CA CYS A 34 1.56 -13.31 -3.21
C CYS A 34 0.95 -11.92 -3.48
N HIS A 35 1.82 -10.95 -3.73
CA HIS A 35 1.46 -9.60 -4.13
C HIS A 35 1.95 -9.27 -5.54
N GLU A 36 1.26 -8.34 -6.18
CA GLU A 36 1.60 -7.82 -7.50
C GLU A 36 1.74 -6.30 -7.40
N VAL A 37 2.86 -5.77 -7.86
CA VAL A 37 3.04 -4.32 -7.97
C VAL A 37 2.32 -3.86 -9.23
N SER A 38 1.46 -2.85 -9.09
CA SER A 38 0.75 -2.25 -10.21
C SER A 38 1.72 -1.85 -11.32
N PRO A 39 1.40 -2.05 -12.61
CA PRO A 39 2.25 -1.63 -13.72
C PRO A 39 2.60 -0.14 -13.70
N SER A 40 1.77 0.70 -13.06
CA SER A 40 2.05 2.13 -12.88
C SER A 40 3.10 2.41 -11.81
N GLY A 41 3.40 1.44 -10.94
CA GLY A 41 4.29 1.58 -9.79
C GLY A 41 3.66 2.25 -8.56
N TYR A 42 2.38 2.62 -8.61
CA TYR A 42 1.72 3.40 -7.55
C TYR A 42 0.89 2.58 -6.55
N GLY A 43 0.79 1.26 -6.73
CA GLY A 43 0.01 0.40 -5.85
C GLY A 43 0.54 -1.02 -5.75
N ILE A 44 0.14 -1.72 -4.70
CA ILE A 44 0.45 -3.12 -4.45
C ILE A 44 -0.86 -3.84 -4.18
N TYR A 45 -1.13 -4.84 -5.01
CA TYR A 45 -2.33 -5.65 -4.93
C TYR A 45 -2.02 -7.04 -4.37
N TRP A 46 -2.63 -7.38 -3.23
CA TRP A 46 -2.59 -8.72 -2.65
C TRP A 46 -3.74 -9.57 -3.18
N ARG A 47 -3.48 -10.29 -4.26
CA ARG A 47 -4.48 -11.09 -4.99
C ARG A 47 -5.23 -12.10 -4.12
N LEU A 48 -4.55 -12.70 -3.13
CA LEU A 48 -5.16 -13.70 -2.25
C LEU A 48 -6.08 -13.10 -1.18
N LEU A 49 -5.91 -11.81 -0.88
CA LEU A 49 -6.65 -11.10 0.16
C LEU A 49 -7.70 -10.15 -0.40
N ASP A 50 -7.70 -9.93 -1.72
CA ASP A 50 -8.50 -8.89 -2.40
C ASP A 50 -8.25 -7.49 -1.83
N GLU A 51 -7.00 -7.25 -1.40
CA GLU A 51 -6.58 -6.00 -0.77
C GLU A 51 -5.67 -5.21 -1.70
N ASP A 52 -5.98 -3.94 -1.92
CA ASP A 52 -5.17 -3.00 -2.70
C ASP A 52 -4.65 -1.87 -1.81
N ILE A 53 -3.34 -1.62 -1.87
CA ILE A 53 -2.66 -0.59 -1.09
C ILE A 53 -1.89 0.34 -2.02
N ALA A 54 -2.24 1.62 -2.00
CA ALA A 54 -1.46 2.64 -2.69
C ALA A 54 -0.11 2.88 -2.01
N ILE A 55 0.94 3.11 -2.82
CA ILE A 55 2.28 3.47 -2.33
C ILE A 55 2.23 4.76 -1.51
N ASP A 56 1.38 5.72 -1.89
CA ASP A 56 1.19 6.96 -1.12
C ASP A 56 0.68 6.68 0.31
N GLY A 57 -0.21 5.70 0.45
CA GLY A 57 -0.68 5.21 1.75
C GLY A 57 0.47 4.62 2.59
N LEU A 58 1.41 3.92 1.96
CA LEU A 58 2.61 3.39 2.63
C LEU A 58 3.60 4.50 3.02
N LEU A 59 3.73 5.53 2.18
CA LEU A 59 4.56 6.70 2.45
C LEU A 59 3.94 7.62 3.53
N GLY A 60 2.67 7.40 3.90
CA GLY A 60 1.93 8.28 4.79
C GLY A 60 1.52 9.59 4.10
N ILE A 61 1.58 9.64 2.78
CA ILE A 61 1.11 10.76 1.97
C ILE A 61 -0.41 10.62 1.89
N THR A 62 -1.11 11.41 2.70
CA THR A 62 -2.57 11.49 2.62
C THR A 62 -2.91 12.48 1.51
N HIS A 63 -3.27 11.97 0.33
CA HIS A 63 -3.92 12.78 -0.68
C HIS A 63 -5.31 13.16 -0.17
N THR A 64 -5.37 14.27 0.56
CA THR A 64 -6.66 14.89 0.88
C THR A 64 -7.11 15.52 -0.43
N PRO A 65 -8.22 15.09 -1.06
CA PRO A 65 -8.73 15.82 -2.20
C PRO A 65 -8.96 17.24 -1.73
N ALA A 66 -8.29 18.21 -2.38
CA ALA A 66 -8.57 19.61 -2.14
C ALA A 66 -10.08 19.76 -2.34
N GLN A 67 -10.80 20.08 -1.26
CA GLN A 67 -12.24 20.32 -1.32
C GLN A 67 -12.45 21.30 -2.47
N TRP A 68 -13.04 20.83 -3.57
CA TRP A 68 -13.52 21.72 -4.61
C TRP A 68 -14.62 22.53 -3.94
N LYS A 69 -14.28 23.72 -3.47
CA LYS A 69 -15.28 24.74 -3.25
C LYS A 69 -15.80 25.05 -4.65
N GLU A 70 -16.96 24.48 -4.98
CA GLU A 70 -17.80 25.05 -6.02
C GLU A 70 -17.97 26.52 -5.67
N SER A 71 -17.27 27.37 -6.41
CA SER A 71 -17.63 28.78 -6.50
C SER A 71 -18.93 28.81 -7.31
N ALA A 72 -20.06 28.87 -6.61
CA ALA A 72 -21.36 29.24 -7.15
C ALA A 72 -21.78 30.59 -6.54
#